data_AF-A0A9D8L720-F1
#
_entry.id   AF-A0A9D8L720-F1
#
_cell.length_a   1.000
_cell.length_b   1.000
_cell.length_c   1.000
_cell.angle_alpha   90.00
_cell.angle_beta   90.00
_cell.angle_gamma   90.00
#
_symmetry.space_group_name_H-M   'P 1'
#
loop_
_entity.id
_entity.type
_entity.pdbx_description
1 polymer ?
#
loop_
_entity_poly.entity_id
_entity_poly.type
_entity_poly.pdbx_seq_one_letter_code
_entity_poly.pdbx_strand_id
1 'polypeptide(L)'
;MSKVLTTAEPTRRFSGRKARIAKKLDEKPPAVRKGKKRQAASLIEQARGVPSLEVAREWLAVRAIEDIECVVPDQAGVARGKMMPVGKFVANPTMSLPSSILTQTISGDYPDNDDTFQHDPGDQDILFEPDFSTLAVVPWATDPTAQIIHDAYHRDGRPVEIAPRQVLRRIIELYDRQGWRPVVAPEIEFYLVKPNTDPDYPLEPP
;
A
#
# COMPACT_ATOMS: atom_id res chain seq x y z
N MET A 1 52.12 -18.48 -43.17
CA MET A 1 52.96 -18.56 -41.96
C MET A 1 52.12 -19.22 -40.86
N SER A 2 51.90 -20.54 -40.86
CA SER A 2 52.71 -21.63 -40.27
C SER A 2 53.31 -21.31 -38.90
N LYS A 3 52.75 -21.88 -37.82
CA LYS A 3 53.34 -23.04 -37.13
C LYS A 3 52.40 -23.66 -36.10
N VAL A 4 52.22 -24.97 -36.29
CA VAL A 4 51.76 -26.02 -35.37
C VAL A 4 52.88 -26.33 -34.38
N LEU A 5 52.57 -26.79 -33.14
CA LEU A 5 53.28 -27.92 -32.50
C LEU A 5 52.64 -28.37 -31.16
N THR A 6 52.36 -29.68 -31.16
CA THR A 6 51.85 -30.65 -30.17
C THR A 6 52.81 -30.91 -28.99
N THR A 7 52.35 -31.36 -27.81
CA THR A 7 52.60 -32.67 -27.09
C THR A 7 53.01 -32.35 -25.64
N ALA A 8 52.86 -33.13 -24.56
CA ALA A 8 52.31 -34.45 -24.22
C ALA A 8 52.14 -34.53 -22.68
N GLU A 9 51.32 -35.47 -22.20
CA GLU A 9 51.17 -35.85 -20.78
C GLU A 9 52.44 -36.47 -20.16
N PRO A 10 52.45 -36.65 -18.82
CA PRO A 10 52.89 -37.94 -18.30
C PRO A 10 51.93 -38.54 -17.26
N THR A 11 51.56 -39.80 -17.50
CA THR A 11 51.00 -40.72 -16.51
C THR A 11 52.14 -41.38 -15.70
N ARG A 12 52.01 -41.47 -14.37
CA ARG A 12 52.74 -42.46 -13.54
C ARG A 12 51.84 -43.08 -12.47
N ARG A 13 52.14 -44.35 -12.21
CA ARG A 13 51.34 -45.44 -11.65
C ARG A 13 51.25 -45.50 -10.11
N PHE A 14 50.11 -46.04 -9.66
CA PHE A 14 49.81 -46.96 -8.53
C PHE A 14 50.77 -47.10 -7.33
N SER A 15 50.20 -46.97 -6.12
CA SER A 15 50.46 -47.86 -4.96
C SER A 15 49.40 -47.67 -3.88
N GLY A 16 48.77 -48.76 -3.42
CA GLY A 16 47.63 -48.75 -2.50
C GLY A 16 47.99 -48.58 -1.01
N ARG A 17 46.97 -48.31 -0.19
CA ARG A 17 46.85 -48.75 1.22
C ARG A 17 45.44 -48.52 1.76
N LYS A 18 45.00 -49.48 2.57
CA LYS A 18 43.68 -49.66 3.18
C LYS A 18 43.30 -48.57 4.20
N ALA A 19 42.00 -48.32 4.29
CA ALA A 19 41.17 -48.00 5.46
C ALA A 19 41.53 -46.80 6.37
N ARG A 20 40.56 -45.89 6.54
CA ARG A 20 40.12 -45.37 7.84
C ARG A 20 38.77 -44.66 7.70
N ILE A 21 37.76 -45.22 8.37
CA ILE A 21 36.49 -44.58 8.68
C ILE A 21 36.80 -43.44 9.67
N ALA A 22 36.44 -42.20 9.31
CA ALA A 22 36.47 -41.07 10.24
C ALA A 22 35.22 -40.21 10.03
N LYS A 23 34.41 -40.14 11.09
CA LYS A 23 33.26 -39.26 11.27
C LYS A 23 33.62 -37.82 10.87
N LYS A 24 32.83 -37.19 10.00
CA LYS A 24 32.69 -35.73 9.99
C LYS A 24 31.40 -35.38 10.75
N LEU A 25 31.64 -34.83 11.92
CA LEU A 25 30.67 -34.21 12.82
C LEU A 25 30.05 -32.96 12.17
N ASP A 26 28.75 -32.79 12.40
CA ASP A 26 27.99 -31.54 12.55
C ASP A 26 28.50 -30.31 11.80
N GLU A 27 28.10 -30.17 10.53
CA GLU A 27 27.93 -28.84 9.95
C GLU A 27 26.60 -28.26 10.46
N LYS A 28 26.68 -27.32 11.40
CA LYS A 28 25.52 -26.49 11.78
C LYS A 28 25.02 -25.74 10.53
N PRO A 29 23.72 -25.74 10.23
CA PRO A 29 23.17 -24.97 9.12
C PRO A 29 23.44 -23.46 9.34
N PRO A 30 23.61 -22.69 8.25
CA PRO A 30 24.07 -21.31 8.35
C PRO A 30 23.08 -20.46 9.14
N ALA A 31 23.61 -19.58 9.99
CA ALA A 31 22.87 -18.69 10.88
C ALA A 31 22.14 -17.56 10.11
N VAL A 32 21.16 -17.90 9.27
CA VAL A 32 20.42 -16.93 8.43
C VAL A 32 18.98 -16.68 8.94
N ARG A 33 18.51 -17.40 9.97
CA ARG A 33 17.08 -17.42 10.33
C ARG A 33 16.64 -16.48 11.47
N LYS A 34 17.55 -15.94 12.30
CA LYS A 34 17.16 -15.14 13.48
C LYS A 34 16.84 -13.67 13.17
N GLY A 35 17.57 -13.03 12.25
CA GLY A 35 17.36 -11.60 11.89
C GLY A 35 16.05 -11.34 11.16
N LYS A 36 15.74 -12.15 10.13
CA LYS A 36 14.50 -12.04 9.34
C LYS A 36 13.23 -12.25 10.18
N LYS A 37 13.25 -13.18 11.15
CA LYS A 37 12.10 -13.41 12.04
C LYS A 37 11.78 -12.24 12.97
N ARG A 38 12.80 -11.58 13.55
CA ARG A 38 12.59 -10.38 14.38
C ARG A 38 12.04 -9.21 13.56
N GLN A 39 12.51 -9.05 12.33
CA GLN A 39 12.04 -7.98 11.44
C GLN A 39 10.59 -8.20 10.99
N ALA A 40 10.21 -9.44 10.64
CA ALA A 40 8.82 -9.77 10.32
C ALA A 40 7.87 -9.55 11.52
N ALA A 41 8.26 -9.97 12.72
CA ALA A 41 7.49 -9.70 13.94
C ALA A 41 7.31 -8.20 14.20
N SER A 42 8.39 -7.42 14.02
CA SER A 42 8.37 -5.97 14.16
C SER A 42 7.41 -5.28 13.17
N LEU A 43 7.23 -5.81 11.95
CA LEU A 43 6.30 -5.24 10.96
C LEU A 43 4.84 -5.51 11.32
N ILE A 44 4.55 -6.69 11.90
CA ILE A 44 3.21 -7.05 12.38
C ILE A 44 2.83 -6.20 13.61
N GLU A 45 3.82 -5.84 14.43
CA GLU A 45 3.67 -4.96 15.60
C GLU A 45 3.52 -3.47 15.25
N GLN A 46 3.76 -3.06 14.00
CA GLN A 46 3.59 -1.65 13.60
C GLN A 46 2.15 -1.18 13.85
N ALA A 47 2.03 0.02 14.42
CA ALA A 47 0.72 0.60 14.72
C ALA A 47 -0.08 0.93 13.46
N ARG A 48 0.62 1.31 12.38
CA ARG A 48 0.06 1.68 11.08
C ARG A 48 1.06 1.36 9.98
N GLY A 49 0.54 1.08 8.80
CA GLY A 49 1.28 0.84 7.58
C GLY A 49 1.99 -0.52 7.60
N VAL A 50 2.01 -1.17 6.45
CA VAL A 50 2.74 -2.41 6.20
C VAL A 50 3.31 -2.40 4.77
N PRO A 51 4.39 -3.13 4.48
CA PRO A 51 5.07 -2.99 3.19
C PRO A 51 4.43 -3.78 2.04
N SER A 52 3.49 -4.68 2.31
CA SER A 52 2.96 -5.62 1.31
C SER A 52 1.64 -6.26 1.75
N LEU A 53 0.93 -6.85 0.80
CA LEU A 53 -0.31 -7.60 1.05
C LEU A 53 -0.07 -8.80 1.98
N GLU A 54 1.05 -9.50 1.84
CA GLU A 54 1.36 -10.66 2.67
C GLU A 54 1.45 -10.29 4.16
N VAL A 55 2.13 -9.17 4.45
CA VAL A 55 2.24 -8.63 5.81
C VAL A 55 0.90 -8.05 6.26
N ALA A 56 0.15 -7.38 5.37
CA ALA A 56 -1.18 -6.85 5.68
C ALA A 56 -2.14 -7.95 6.14
N ARG A 57 -2.14 -9.09 5.46
CA ARG A 57 -2.96 -10.24 5.83
C ARG A 57 -2.68 -10.71 7.25
N GLU A 58 -1.41 -10.83 7.63
CA GLU A 58 -1.02 -11.23 8.99
C GLU A 58 -1.35 -10.13 10.02
N TRP A 59 -1.11 -8.87 9.66
CA TRP A 59 -1.40 -7.71 10.48
C TRP A 59 -2.88 -7.58 10.83
N LEU A 60 -3.76 -7.82 9.85
CA LEU A 60 -5.22 -7.84 10.00
C LEU A 60 -5.65 -9.03 10.87
N ALA A 61 -5.10 -10.22 10.62
CA ALA A 61 -5.46 -11.44 11.35
C ALA A 61 -5.09 -11.37 12.85
N VAL A 62 -3.90 -10.88 13.20
CA VAL A 62 -3.46 -10.75 14.61
C VAL A 62 -4.34 -9.77 15.38
N ARG A 63 -4.95 -8.81 14.69
CA ARG A 63 -5.86 -7.80 15.27
C ARG A 63 -7.34 -8.20 15.20
N ALA A 64 -7.62 -9.40 14.69
CA ALA A 64 -8.99 -9.89 14.47
C ALA A 64 -9.87 -8.89 13.69
N ILE A 65 -9.30 -8.19 12.70
CA ILE A 65 -10.06 -7.27 11.86
C ILE A 65 -11.02 -8.06 10.97
N GLU A 66 -12.28 -7.65 10.97
CA GLU A 66 -13.37 -8.30 10.23
C GLU A 66 -13.67 -7.54 8.94
N ASP A 67 -13.69 -6.21 9.03
CA ASP A 67 -13.99 -5.31 7.92
C ASP A 67 -12.86 -4.33 7.62
N ILE A 68 -12.76 -3.93 6.36
CA ILE A 68 -11.82 -2.91 5.90
C ILE A 68 -12.53 -1.85 5.07
N GLU A 69 -12.31 -0.59 5.46
CA GLU A 69 -12.69 0.60 4.72
C GLU A 69 -11.63 0.86 3.64
N CYS A 70 -11.99 0.61 2.38
CA CYS A 70 -11.17 0.95 1.24
C CYS A 70 -11.54 2.37 0.81
N VAL A 71 -10.66 3.34 1.07
CA VAL A 71 -10.95 4.77 0.90
C VAL A 71 -10.12 5.42 -0.19
N VAL A 72 -10.70 6.37 -0.91
CA VAL A 72 -10.04 7.26 -1.85
C VAL A 72 -10.51 8.69 -1.59
N PRO A 73 -9.60 9.69 -1.51
CA PRO A 73 -10.02 11.08 -1.41
C PRO A 73 -10.54 11.59 -2.76
N ASP A 74 -11.69 12.27 -2.77
CA ASP A 74 -12.20 13.01 -3.93
C ASP A 74 -11.60 14.43 -4.02
N GLN A 75 -12.02 15.23 -5.03
CA GLN A 75 -11.55 16.61 -5.19
C GLN A 75 -11.83 17.52 -4.00
N ALA A 76 -12.91 17.26 -3.25
CA ALA A 76 -13.28 18.03 -2.06
C ALA A 76 -12.55 17.55 -0.79
N GLY A 77 -11.73 16.51 -0.91
CA GLY A 77 -11.05 15.87 0.22
C GLY A 77 -11.94 14.94 1.03
N VAL A 78 -13.14 14.62 0.54
CA VAL A 78 -14.04 13.67 1.19
C VAL A 78 -13.56 12.25 0.91
N ALA A 79 -13.49 11.43 1.95
CA ALA A 79 -13.19 10.01 1.81
C ALA A 79 -14.39 9.31 1.16
N ARG A 80 -14.17 8.77 -0.04
CA ARG A 80 -15.12 7.93 -0.77
C ARG A 80 -14.61 6.51 -0.84
N GLY A 81 -15.47 5.55 -1.20
CA GLY A 81 -15.05 4.18 -1.43
C GLY A 81 -16.07 3.18 -0.93
N LYS A 82 -15.59 2.04 -0.44
CA LYS A 82 -16.48 0.98 0.06
C LYS A 82 -15.87 0.22 1.23
N MET A 83 -16.75 -0.26 2.09
CA MET A 83 -16.42 -1.21 3.12
C MET A 83 -16.47 -2.63 2.54
N MET A 84 -15.55 -3.51 2.95
CA MET A 84 -15.58 -4.91 2.55
C MET A 84 -15.04 -5.83 3.66
N PRO A 85 -15.52 -7.08 3.72
CA PRO A 85 -14.94 -8.08 4.60
C PRO A 85 -13.47 -8.34 4.26
N VAL A 86 -12.62 -8.51 5.27
CA VAL A 86 -11.17 -8.74 5.11
C VAL A 86 -10.88 -9.95 4.22
N GLY A 87 -11.67 -11.02 4.32
CA GLY A 87 -11.49 -12.20 3.46
C GLY A 87 -11.64 -11.87 1.96
N LYS A 88 -12.54 -10.95 1.62
CA LYS A 88 -12.74 -10.49 0.23
C LYS A 88 -11.61 -9.57 -0.20
N PHE A 89 -11.18 -8.65 0.67
CA PHE A 89 -10.07 -7.75 0.42
C PHE A 89 -8.76 -8.51 0.15
N VAL A 90 -8.41 -9.47 1.01
CA VAL A 90 -7.16 -10.24 0.86
C VAL A 90 -7.16 -11.07 -0.44
N ALA A 91 -8.32 -11.56 -0.87
CA ALA A 91 -8.45 -12.31 -2.12
C ALA A 91 -8.31 -11.44 -3.37
N ASN A 92 -8.88 -10.22 -3.35
CA ASN A 92 -8.74 -9.24 -4.41
C ASN A 92 -8.76 -7.82 -3.81
N PRO A 93 -7.58 -7.22 -3.56
CA PRO A 93 -7.50 -5.97 -2.83
C PRO A 93 -7.72 -4.75 -3.72
N THR A 94 -7.64 -4.93 -5.04
CA THR A 94 -7.97 -3.92 -6.05
C THR A 94 -9.49 -3.82 -6.17
N MET A 95 -10.01 -2.59 -6.05
CA MET A 95 -11.43 -2.33 -6.26
C MET A 95 -11.69 -1.55 -7.54
N SER A 96 -12.89 -1.76 -8.11
CA SER A 96 -13.41 -0.99 -9.23
C SER A 96 -14.56 -0.11 -8.73
N LEU A 97 -14.58 1.16 -9.12
CA LEU A 97 -15.69 2.10 -8.95
C LEU A 97 -15.77 3.02 -10.18
N PRO A 98 -16.92 3.64 -10.45
CA PRO A 98 -17.06 4.62 -11.53
C PRO A 98 -16.15 5.83 -11.30
N SER A 99 -15.64 6.41 -12.39
CA SER A 99 -14.75 7.57 -12.36
C SER A 99 -15.37 8.81 -11.68
N SER A 100 -16.69 8.97 -11.81
CA SER A 100 -17.48 10.07 -11.28
C SER A 100 -17.37 10.25 -9.77
N ILE A 101 -17.00 9.20 -9.03
CA ILE A 101 -16.80 9.27 -7.58
C ILE A 101 -15.74 10.31 -7.18
N LEU A 102 -14.76 10.56 -8.04
CA LEU A 102 -13.69 11.53 -7.80
C LEU A 102 -14.17 12.98 -7.90
N THR A 103 -15.30 13.21 -8.56
CA THR A 103 -15.86 14.54 -8.86
C THR A 103 -17.18 14.81 -8.15
N GLN A 104 -17.61 13.90 -7.26
CA GLN A 104 -18.83 14.10 -6.49
C GLN A 104 -18.70 15.31 -5.55
N THR A 105 -19.74 16.13 -5.48
CA THR A 105 -19.81 17.28 -4.57
C THR A 105 -19.99 16.84 -3.12
N ILE A 106 -19.78 17.76 -2.19
CA ILE A 106 -19.96 17.50 -0.75
C ILE A 106 -21.42 17.09 -0.44
N SER A 107 -22.40 17.69 -1.12
CA SER A 107 -23.82 17.37 -0.97
C SER A 107 -24.22 16.03 -1.57
N GLY A 108 -23.33 15.37 -2.33
CA GLY A 108 -23.60 14.12 -3.02
C GLY A 108 -24.05 14.26 -4.47
N ASP A 109 -24.30 15.49 -4.94
CA ASP A 109 -24.58 15.81 -6.34
C ASP A 109 -23.30 15.77 -7.20
N TYR A 110 -23.43 16.02 -8.49
CA TYR A 110 -22.33 16.13 -9.44
C TYR A 110 -22.26 17.55 -10.03
N PRO A 111 -21.07 18.06 -10.38
CA PRO A 111 -20.93 19.37 -11.04
C PRO A 111 -21.71 19.40 -12.36
N ASP A 112 -22.24 20.56 -12.73
CA ASP A 112 -22.81 20.73 -14.07
C ASP A 112 -21.71 20.70 -15.15
N ASN A 113 -22.09 20.29 -16.36
CA ASN A 113 -21.19 20.38 -17.51
C ASN A 113 -21.04 21.84 -17.94
N ASP A 114 -19.80 22.29 -18.12
CA ASP A 114 -19.45 23.63 -18.59
C ASP A 114 -18.16 23.64 -19.45
N ASP A 115 -17.68 24.82 -19.82
CA ASP A 115 -16.48 24.94 -20.67
C ASP A 115 -15.19 24.38 -20.02
N THR A 116 -15.19 24.16 -18.71
CA THR A 116 -14.03 23.73 -17.92
C THR A 116 -14.13 22.29 -17.42
N PHE A 117 -15.35 21.74 -17.32
CA PHE A 117 -15.61 20.40 -16.84
C PHE A 117 -16.72 19.73 -17.65
N GLN A 118 -16.45 18.50 -18.07
CA GLN A 118 -17.42 17.66 -18.77
C GLN A 118 -17.38 16.26 -18.15
N HIS A 119 -18.54 15.73 -17.79
CA HIS A 119 -18.68 14.34 -17.39
C HIS A 119 -18.29 13.41 -18.54
N ASP A 120 -17.60 12.32 -18.21
CA ASP A 120 -17.48 11.19 -19.12
C ASP A 120 -18.85 10.54 -19.29
N PRO A 121 -19.47 10.58 -20.50
CA PRO A 121 -20.77 9.95 -20.72
C PRO A 121 -20.74 8.44 -20.48
N GLY A 122 -19.56 7.82 -20.58
CA GLY A 122 -19.38 6.39 -20.33
C GLY A 122 -19.20 6.03 -18.85
N ASP A 123 -18.94 7.02 -17.98
CA ASP A 123 -18.55 6.90 -16.56
C ASP A 123 -17.82 5.59 -16.27
N GLN A 124 -16.71 5.38 -16.97
CA GLN A 124 -16.07 4.08 -16.96
C GLN A 124 -15.49 3.75 -15.60
N ASP A 125 -15.65 2.49 -15.24
CA ASP A 125 -15.03 1.92 -14.05
C ASP A 125 -13.49 2.00 -14.12
N ILE A 126 -12.92 2.70 -13.15
CA ILE A 126 -11.48 2.80 -12.90
C ILE A 126 -11.07 1.88 -11.75
N LEU A 127 -9.77 1.59 -11.69
CA LEU A 127 -9.19 0.70 -10.69
C LEU A 127 -8.61 1.52 -9.54
N PHE A 128 -8.80 1.03 -8.33
CA PHE A 128 -8.20 1.58 -7.12
C PHE A 128 -7.33 0.49 -6.50
N GLU A 129 -6.05 0.79 -6.37
CA GLU A 129 -5.04 -0.10 -5.79
C GLU A 129 -4.67 0.35 -4.38
N PRO A 130 -4.59 -0.57 -3.41
CA PRO A 130 -4.32 -0.21 -2.01
C PRO A 130 -2.88 0.29 -1.82
N ASP A 131 -2.71 1.35 -1.05
CA ASP A 131 -1.42 1.74 -0.48
C ASP A 131 -1.30 1.14 0.92
N PHE A 132 -0.65 -0.02 1.00
CA PHE A 132 -0.45 -0.74 2.26
C PHE A 132 0.31 0.06 3.32
N SER A 133 1.09 1.08 2.93
CA SER A 133 1.76 1.97 3.89
C SER A 133 0.79 2.83 4.70
N THR A 134 -0.46 2.93 4.26
CA THR A 134 -1.52 3.74 4.90
C THR A 134 -2.45 2.94 5.82
N LEU A 135 -2.30 1.60 5.87
CA LEU A 135 -3.18 0.73 6.64
C LEU A 135 -3.24 1.12 8.12
N ALA A 136 -4.43 1.28 8.68
CA ALA A 136 -4.62 1.67 10.08
C ALA A 136 -5.86 1.02 10.70
N VAL A 137 -5.87 0.82 12.01
CA VAL A 137 -7.09 0.44 12.74
C VAL A 137 -8.00 1.67 12.84
N VAL A 138 -9.32 1.46 12.75
CA VAL A 138 -10.34 2.47 13.02
C VAL A 138 -10.79 2.32 14.49
N PRO A 139 -10.26 3.13 15.43
CA PRO A 139 -10.40 2.84 16.86
C PRO A 139 -11.80 3.14 17.43
N TRP A 140 -12.64 3.84 16.68
CA TRP A 140 -14.01 4.20 17.07
C TRP A 140 -15.07 3.30 16.42
N ALA A 141 -14.68 2.35 15.56
CA ALA A 141 -15.62 1.41 14.98
C ALA A 141 -16.11 0.41 16.04
N THR A 142 -17.39 0.08 16.00
CA THR A 142 -18.00 -0.91 16.92
C THR A 142 -17.41 -2.30 16.68
N ASP A 143 -17.33 -2.70 15.42
CA ASP A 143 -16.74 -3.97 15.00
C ASP A 143 -15.27 -3.77 14.62
N PRO A 144 -14.40 -4.79 14.81
CA PRO A 144 -12.97 -4.69 14.48
C PRO A 144 -12.73 -4.28 13.02
N THR A 145 -12.41 -3.00 12.81
CA THR A 145 -12.33 -2.40 11.47
C THR A 145 -10.96 -1.78 11.22
N ALA A 146 -10.44 -1.95 10.01
CA ALA A 146 -9.29 -1.23 9.51
C ALA A 146 -9.68 -0.29 8.36
N GLN A 147 -8.82 0.67 8.06
CA GLN A 147 -8.94 1.55 6.91
C GLN A 147 -7.64 1.54 6.11
N ILE A 148 -7.75 1.62 4.79
CA ILE A 148 -6.62 1.71 3.87
C ILE A 148 -6.96 2.67 2.74
N ILE A 149 -6.00 3.51 2.38
CA ILE A 149 -6.14 4.44 1.27
C ILE A 149 -5.74 3.74 -0.03
N HIS A 150 -6.48 3.99 -1.10
CA HIS A 150 -6.19 3.51 -2.44
C HIS A 150 -5.76 4.65 -3.38
N ASP A 151 -4.90 4.31 -4.34
CA ASP A 151 -4.53 5.14 -5.48
C ASP A 151 -5.31 4.72 -6.73
N ALA A 152 -5.73 5.71 -7.54
CA ALA A 152 -6.57 5.48 -8.71
C ALA A 152 -5.75 5.31 -9.99
N TYR A 153 -6.15 4.32 -10.81
CA TYR A 153 -5.55 3.93 -12.08
C TYR A 153 -6.61 3.62 -13.13
N HIS A 154 -6.32 3.99 -14.37
CA HIS A 154 -7.03 3.52 -15.54
C HIS A 154 -6.78 2.02 -15.74
N ARG A 155 -7.64 1.35 -16.51
CA ARG A 155 -7.51 -0.10 -16.80
C ARG A 155 -6.24 -0.47 -17.56
N ASP A 156 -5.63 0.48 -18.25
CA ASP A 156 -4.34 0.33 -18.93
C ASP A 156 -3.13 0.53 -17.99
N GLY A 157 -3.36 0.77 -16.70
CA GLY A 157 -2.34 0.98 -15.68
C GLY A 157 -1.83 2.41 -15.55
N ARG A 158 -2.31 3.36 -16.39
CA ARG A 158 -1.95 4.78 -16.22
C ARG A 158 -2.60 5.35 -14.96
N PRO A 159 -1.94 6.26 -14.23
CA PRO A 159 -2.55 6.92 -13.08
C PRO A 159 -3.74 7.78 -13.52
N VAL A 160 -4.82 7.80 -12.73
CA VAL A 160 -5.93 8.73 -12.98
C VAL A 160 -5.49 10.14 -12.62
N GLU A 161 -5.45 11.01 -13.61
CA GLU A 161 -4.75 12.27 -13.56
C GLU A 161 -5.37 13.23 -12.54
N ILE A 162 -6.70 13.23 -12.44
CA ILE A 162 -7.42 14.10 -11.51
C ILE A 162 -7.35 13.62 -10.06
N ALA A 163 -7.01 12.36 -9.79
CA ALA A 163 -7.05 11.82 -8.43
C ALA A 163 -6.09 12.59 -7.50
N PRO A 164 -6.55 13.09 -6.33
CA PRO A 164 -5.74 13.99 -5.49
C PRO A 164 -4.37 13.44 -5.10
N ARG A 165 -4.28 12.14 -4.83
CA ARG A 165 -3.00 11.48 -4.50
C ARG A 165 -2.05 11.40 -5.70
N GLN A 166 -2.58 11.26 -6.92
CA GLN A 166 -1.77 11.32 -8.13
C GLN A 166 -1.28 12.74 -8.42
N VAL A 167 -2.12 13.75 -8.16
CA VAL A 167 -1.71 15.18 -8.20
C VAL A 167 -0.55 15.42 -7.22
N LEU A 168 -0.69 14.96 -5.98
CA LEU A 168 0.35 15.11 -4.95
C LEU A 168 1.65 14.42 -5.35
N ARG A 169 1.60 13.19 -5.88
CA ARG A 169 2.78 12.47 -6.38
C ARG A 169 3.53 13.27 -7.45
N ARG A 170 2.82 13.84 -8.43
CA ARG A 170 3.43 14.71 -9.46
C ARG A 170 4.10 15.94 -8.86
N ILE A 171 3.46 16.59 -7.87
CA ILE A 171 4.06 17.74 -7.18
C ILE A 171 5.36 17.33 -6.45
N ILE A 172 5.34 16.20 -5.74
CA ILE A 172 6.53 15.68 -5.04
C ILE A 172 7.67 15.39 -6.04
N GLU A 173 7.37 14.80 -7.20
CA GLU A 173 8.36 14.57 -8.26
C GLU A 173 8.96 15.88 -8.79
N LEU A 174 8.18 16.96 -8.88
CA LEU A 174 8.71 18.27 -9.29
C LEU A 174 9.70 18.83 -8.28
N TYR A 175 9.46 18.66 -6.98
CA TYR A 175 10.43 19.01 -5.94
C TYR A 175 11.69 18.15 -6.03
N ASP A 176 11.53 16.84 -6.21
CA ASP A 176 12.64 15.89 -6.28
C ASP A 176 13.59 16.21 -7.46
N ARG A 177 13.05 16.62 -8.61
CA ARG A 177 13.85 17.09 -9.76
C ARG A 177 14.72 18.31 -9.47
N GLN A 178 14.36 19.11 -8.47
CA GLN A 178 15.17 20.24 -7.99
C GLN A 178 16.14 19.83 -6.87
N GLY A 179 16.14 18.56 -6.46
CA GLY A 179 16.85 18.07 -5.29
C GLY A 179 16.26 18.59 -3.97
N TRP A 180 14.99 19.00 -3.98
CA TRP A 180 14.30 19.55 -2.82
C TRP A 180 13.46 18.50 -2.12
N ARG A 181 13.40 18.61 -0.78
CA ARG A 181 12.54 17.78 0.05
C ARG A 181 11.46 18.67 0.69
N PRO A 182 10.23 18.69 0.15
CA PRO A 182 9.17 19.50 0.74
C PRO A 182 8.80 18.96 2.12
N VAL A 183 8.63 19.85 3.08
CA VAL A 183 8.14 19.55 4.43
C VAL A 183 6.89 20.38 4.66
N VAL A 184 5.80 19.73 5.01
CA VAL A 184 4.52 20.38 5.31
C VAL A 184 4.11 20.04 6.74
N ALA A 185 3.54 21.02 7.43
CA ALA A 185 2.98 20.88 8.77
C ALA A 185 1.60 21.58 8.78
N PRO A 186 0.55 20.91 8.29
CA PRO A 186 -0.79 21.47 8.36
C PRO A 186 -1.27 21.55 9.81
N GLU A 187 -1.83 22.69 10.19
CA GLU A 187 -2.51 22.88 11.48
C GLU A 187 -4.02 22.89 11.21
N ILE A 188 -4.75 21.95 11.83
CA ILE A 188 -6.20 21.85 11.71
C ILE A 188 -6.80 22.35 13.03
N GLU A 189 -7.49 23.48 12.95
CA GLU A 189 -8.27 24.01 14.06
C GLU A 189 -9.68 23.38 14.03
N PHE A 190 -10.21 23.08 15.21
CA PHE A 190 -11.58 22.61 15.36
C PHE A 190 -12.21 23.17 16.63
N TYR A 191 -13.53 23.27 16.63
CA TYR A 191 -14.32 23.71 17.78
C TYR A 191 -15.05 22.49 18.36
N LEU A 192 -15.04 22.37 19.69
CA LEU A 192 -15.95 21.47 20.40
C LEU A 192 -17.17 22.30 20.82
N VAL A 193 -18.35 21.79 20.50
CA VAL A 193 -19.63 22.45 20.79
C VAL A 193 -20.60 21.43 21.37
N LYS A 194 -21.62 21.90 22.11
CA LYS A 194 -22.75 21.04 22.49
C LYS A 194 -23.44 20.48 21.24
N PRO A 195 -24.12 19.31 21.34
CA PRO A 195 -24.97 18.82 20.27
C PRO A 195 -25.98 19.88 19.84
N ASN A 196 -25.89 20.34 18.59
CA ASN A 196 -26.82 21.32 18.05
C ASN A 196 -28.02 20.60 17.43
N THR A 197 -29.16 20.62 18.11
CA THR A 197 -30.39 19.97 17.64
C THR A 197 -31.18 20.82 16.64
N ASP A 198 -30.87 22.11 16.54
CA ASP A 198 -31.58 23.05 15.67
C ASP A 198 -30.56 24.00 14.99
N PRO A 199 -30.37 23.88 13.66
CA PRO A 199 -29.37 24.67 12.94
C PRO A 199 -29.65 26.18 12.93
N ASP A 200 -30.86 26.62 13.28
CA ASP A 200 -31.21 28.04 13.31
C ASP A 200 -30.68 28.77 14.57
N TYR A 201 -30.22 28.03 15.59
CA TYR A 201 -29.65 28.61 16.81
C TYR A 201 -28.11 28.63 16.80
N PRO A 202 -27.47 29.62 17.47
CA PRO A 202 -26.02 29.69 17.60
C PRO A 202 -25.43 28.46 18.29
N LEU A 203 -24.20 28.09 17.91
CA LEU A 203 -23.45 27.03 18.57
C LEU A 203 -23.06 27.44 20.01
N GLU A 204 -23.25 26.52 20.96
CA GLU A 204 -22.86 26.70 22.36
C GLU A 204 -21.58 25.90 22.70
N PRO A 205 -20.72 26.41 23.60
CA PRO A 205 -19.58 25.65 24.11
C PRO A 205 -20.04 24.42 24.92
N PRO A 206 -19.23 23.34 25.02
CA PRO A 206 -19.58 22.06 25.64
C PRO A 206 -20.07 22.17 27.09
#